data_AF-A0AAN4Y9M9-F1
#
_entry.id   AF-A0AAN4Y9M9-F1
#
_cell.length_a   1.000
_cell.length_b   1.000
_cell.length_c   1.000
_cell.angle_alpha   90.00
_cell.angle_beta   90.00
_cell.angle_gamma   90.00
#
_symmetry.space_group_name_H-M   'P 1'
#
loop_
_entity.id
_entity.type
_entity.pdbx_description
1 polymer ?
#
loop_
_entity_poly.entity_id
_entity_poly.type
_entity_poly.pdbx_seq_one_letter_code
_entity_poly.pdbx_strand_id
1 'polypeptide(L)'
;MDSKMDSGYLGPGQTDVQALEDDYDTTRELAPEQVIGIMDELLCHEVGGTFPESDDLLSQFDQEYFRNLLDRAISWVDEQGDSVDGKLKEAIKCRLVFRRDFLLSLDQDLDIMQSRSASHFSSCLSQLDPITESVSLGRPVPEAFSWKIQRKLASTVPPRPMVKISFEDALAHLKRLCQDAIDLLEVLDYSGPHNLKAEDLDEQLRTLNNEPPLMLQNGDATYSYPLSSWAYHQKLNQFRLIIQLGFELSIYSPEELPGMYWYLSHICSTHLGHIDRIRTFTVAAAKRNLTALAGKKRDAVERHAALQNTLRLLERLTTQIVAVDAFAISLHALYVLLARHEVLPTAAAAQAYSSERLRYELRMKPFIPITLPELVPFDEYRREAILEGDSDEAVLERATKAISEARKAWEATLANGAFIRDPQGQTNQTLAIEEDWKKDVKNTMRACIGASIAIETVKKALAARRASTNAVNLQVSIPEMGSKARWHDWWVVPQVSPTPSGSQT
;
A
#
# COMPACT_ATOMS: atom_id res chain seq x y z
N MET A 1 40.78 -15.60 14.21
CA MET A 1 39.41 -15.13 14.53
C MET A 1 38.96 -14.25 13.37
N ASP A 2 37.72 -14.41 12.92
CA ASP A 2 37.13 -13.61 11.83
C ASP A 2 36.44 -12.37 12.43
N SER A 3 36.88 -11.17 12.04
CA SER A 3 36.38 -9.91 12.59
C SER A 3 34.91 -9.63 12.29
N LYS A 4 34.32 -10.31 11.30
CA LYS A 4 32.90 -10.18 10.97
C LYS A 4 32.01 -11.19 11.70
N MET A 5 32.59 -12.27 12.23
CA MET A 5 31.84 -13.39 12.81
C MET A 5 32.05 -13.56 14.32
N ASP A 6 33.14 -13.01 14.85
CA ASP A 6 33.56 -13.20 16.23
C ASP A 6 33.43 -11.88 17.02
N SER A 7 32.47 -11.82 17.94
CA SER A 7 32.28 -10.67 18.84
C SER A 7 33.46 -10.49 19.81
N GLY A 8 34.25 -11.54 20.05
CA GLY A 8 35.49 -11.51 20.82
C GLY A 8 36.71 -11.05 20.03
N TYR A 9 36.57 -10.73 18.73
CA TYR A 9 37.71 -10.30 17.91
C TYR A 9 38.34 -8.99 18.43
N LEU A 10 39.63 -9.07 18.75
CA LEU A 10 40.47 -7.92 19.05
C LEU A 10 41.26 -7.50 17.80
N GLY A 11 41.18 -6.21 17.46
CA GLY A 11 41.99 -5.64 16.38
C GLY A 11 43.50 -5.70 16.69
N PRO A 12 44.38 -5.61 15.69
CA PRO A 12 45.83 -5.61 15.92
C PRO A 12 46.25 -4.52 16.91
N GLY A 13 46.82 -4.90 18.05
CA GLY A 13 47.29 -3.99 19.09
C GLY A 13 46.27 -3.61 20.17
N GLN A 14 45.03 -4.12 20.13
CA GLN A 14 44.08 -3.99 21.25
C GLN A 14 44.36 -5.01 22.34
N THR A 15 44.39 -4.56 23.60
CA THR A 15 44.44 -5.43 24.78
C THR A 15 43.02 -5.74 25.29
N ASP A 16 42.84 -6.87 25.99
CA ASP A 16 41.55 -7.27 26.58
C ASP A 16 40.96 -6.16 27.48
N VAL A 17 41.82 -5.46 28.24
CA VAL A 17 41.42 -4.37 29.15
C VAL A 17 40.85 -3.18 28.37
N GLN A 18 41.54 -2.71 27.33
CA GLN A 18 41.07 -1.61 26.47
C GLN A 18 39.80 -1.95 25.68
N ALA A 19 39.61 -3.24 25.39
CA ALA A 19 38.49 -3.74 24.61
C ALA A 19 37.21 -3.96 25.44
N LEU A 20 37.33 -4.13 26.76
CA LEU A 20 36.24 -4.49 27.67
C LEU A 20 35.90 -3.40 28.70
N GLU A 21 36.79 -2.49 29.09
CA GLU A 21 36.41 -1.39 29.98
C GLU A 21 35.61 -0.32 29.22
N ASP A 22 34.46 0.10 29.75
CA ASP A 22 33.74 1.26 29.20
C ASP A 22 34.40 2.51 29.78
N ASP A 23 34.92 3.37 28.89
CA ASP A 23 35.72 4.54 29.29
C ASP A 23 34.85 5.71 29.82
N TYR A 24 33.56 5.47 30.05
CA TYR A 24 32.58 6.49 30.44
C TYR A 24 32.18 6.39 31.91
N ASP A 25 32.48 7.42 32.68
CA ASP A 25 32.02 7.58 34.06
C ASP A 25 30.56 8.08 34.08
N THR A 26 29.63 7.19 34.45
CA THR A 26 28.20 7.50 34.56
C THR A 26 27.85 8.38 35.77
N THR A 27 28.78 8.56 36.71
CA THR A 27 28.59 9.39 37.92
C THR A 27 29.09 10.81 37.75
N ARG A 28 29.75 11.13 36.62
CA ARG A 28 30.23 12.48 36.33
C ARG A 28 29.05 13.46 36.21
N GLU A 29 29.28 14.69 36.65
CA GLU A 29 28.31 15.77 36.44
C GLU A 29 28.19 16.11 34.95
N LEU A 30 26.95 16.30 34.50
CA LEU A 30 26.63 16.68 33.12
C LEU A 30 26.05 18.09 33.08
N ALA A 31 26.53 18.89 32.14
CA ALA A 31 25.88 20.16 31.83
C ALA A 31 24.50 19.91 31.16
N PRO A 32 23.52 20.82 31.30
CA PRO A 32 22.19 20.66 30.69
C PRO A 32 22.24 20.42 29.18
N GLU A 33 23.17 21.05 28.46
CA GLU A 33 23.40 20.86 27.03
C GLU A 33 23.86 19.42 26.72
N GLN A 34 24.67 18.82 27.59
CA GLN A 34 25.12 17.43 27.44
C GLN A 34 23.96 16.44 27.68
N VAL A 35 23.05 16.76 28.60
CA VAL A 35 21.83 15.96 28.81
C VAL A 35 20.97 15.95 27.55
N ILE A 36 20.76 17.11 26.92
CA ILE A 36 20.05 17.24 25.64
C ILE A 36 20.74 16.39 24.57
N GLY A 37 22.07 16.49 24.44
CA GLY A 37 22.82 15.72 23.44
C GLY A 37 22.76 14.20 23.64
N ILE A 38 22.71 13.72 24.89
CA ILE A 38 22.52 12.30 25.19
C ILE A 38 21.09 11.85 24.85
N MET A 39 20.07 12.65 25.17
CA MET A 39 18.68 12.33 24.82
C MET A 39 18.47 12.26 23.30
N ASP A 40 19.09 13.17 22.54
CA ASP A 40 18.98 13.21 21.08
C ASP A 40 19.66 12.00 20.41
N GLU A 41 20.85 11.61 20.89
CA GLU A 41 21.54 10.41 20.40
C GLU A 41 20.78 9.13 20.78
N LEU A 42 20.14 9.10 21.96
CA LEU A 42 19.29 7.98 22.39
C LEU A 42 18.07 7.81 21.46
N LEU A 43 17.40 8.90 21.10
CA LEU A 43 16.29 8.89 20.13
C LEU A 43 16.76 8.36 18.77
N CYS A 44 17.95 8.76 18.31
CA CYS A 44 18.52 8.25 17.06
C CYS A 44 18.78 6.74 17.12
N HIS A 45 19.31 6.24 18.24
CA HIS A 45 19.59 4.81 18.40
C HIS A 45 18.32 3.96 18.51
N GLU A 46 17.28 4.48 19.15
CA GLU A 46 15.96 3.84 19.24
C GLU A 46 15.34 3.65 17.84
N VAL A 47 15.34 4.70 17.03
CA VAL A 47 14.80 4.65 15.66
C VAL A 47 15.71 3.86 14.71
N GLY A 48 17.02 3.93 14.91
CA GLY A 48 18.02 3.24 14.11
C GLY A 48 18.08 1.72 14.36
N GLY A 49 17.25 1.19 15.27
CA GLY A 49 17.20 -0.24 15.62
C GLY A 49 18.52 -0.75 16.19
N THR A 50 19.28 0.12 16.86
CA THR A 50 20.68 -0.15 17.21
C THR A 50 20.86 -0.85 18.55
N PHE A 51 19.79 -1.04 19.31
CA PHE A 51 19.82 -1.93 20.45
C PHE A 51 19.74 -3.36 19.92
N PRO A 52 20.84 -4.15 19.96
CA PRO A 52 20.68 -5.59 19.84
C PRO A 52 19.66 -6.00 20.90
N GLU A 53 18.70 -6.84 20.52
CA GLU A 53 17.78 -7.55 21.41
C GLU A 53 18.61 -8.23 22.51
N SER A 54 18.91 -7.44 23.53
CA SER A 54 19.25 -7.87 24.87
C SER A 54 17.95 -7.75 25.62
N ASP A 55 16.95 -8.51 25.16
CA ASP A 55 15.63 -8.67 25.76
C ASP A 55 15.73 -9.00 27.27
N ASP A 56 16.92 -9.36 27.75
CA ASP A 56 17.20 -9.76 29.12
C ASP A 56 17.73 -8.64 30.04
N LEU A 57 18.18 -7.48 29.53
CA LEU A 57 18.82 -6.47 30.41
C LEU A 57 17.81 -5.61 31.18
N LEU A 58 16.71 -5.22 30.52
CA LEU A 58 15.70 -4.32 31.07
C LEU A 58 14.37 -5.01 31.39
N SER A 59 14.20 -6.28 31.01
CA SER A 59 12.97 -7.07 31.27
C SER A 59 12.67 -7.27 32.76
N GLN A 60 13.68 -7.13 33.63
CA GLN A 60 13.49 -7.21 35.08
C GLN A 60 12.77 -5.98 35.67
N PHE A 61 12.61 -4.90 34.91
CA PHE A 61 11.93 -3.69 35.35
C PHE A 61 10.57 -3.58 34.67
N ASP A 62 9.52 -3.37 35.47
CA ASP A 62 8.19 -3.08 34.95
C ASP A 62 8.14 -1.67 34.34
N GLN A 63 7.27 -1.48 33.36
CA GLN A 63 7.05 -0.22 32.69
C GLN A 63 6.60 0.90 33.63
N GLU A 64 5.84 0.57 34.67
CA GLU A 64 5.42 1.54 35.69
C GLU A 64 6.63 2.21 36.37
N TYR A 65 7.73 1.47 36.56
CA TYR A 65 8.97 2.00 37.11
C TYR A 65 9.54 3.13 36.24
N PHE A 66 9.61 2.92 34.92
CA PHE A 66 10.14 3.92 33.98
C PHE A 66 9.20 5.12 33.84
N ARG A 67 7.89 4.90 33.85
CA ARG A 67 6.88 5.98 33.85
C ARG A 67 7.07 6.89 35.07
N ASN A 68 7.13 6.30 36.26
CA ASN A 68 7.36 7.03 37.50
C ASN A 68 8.70 7.78 37.51
N LEU A 69 9.75 7.20 36.91
CA LEU A 69 11.05 7.85 36.78
C LEU A 69 10.98 9.08 35.86
N LEU A 70 10.29 8.97 34.72
CA LEU A 70 10.10 10.07 33.77
C LEU A 70 9.26 11.20 34.39
N ASP A 71 8.16 10.87 35.06
CA ASP A 71 7.33 11.88 35.74
C ASP A 71 8.12 12.62 36.84
N ARG A 72 8.90 11.89 37.64
CA ARG A 72 9.81 12.51 38.62
C ARG A 72 10.86 13.40 37.98
N ALA A 73 11.42 13.00 36.83
CA ALA A 73 12.38 13.80 36.11
C ALA A 73 11.75 15.10 35.58
N ILE A 74 10.53 15.03 35.04
CA ILE A 74 9.78 16.20 34.59
C ILE A 74 9.52 17.16 35.76
N SER A 75 9.01 16.66 36.89
CA SER A 75 8.79 17.48 38.09
C SER A 75 10.08 18.10 38.61
N TRP A 76 11.17 17.33 38.63
CA TRP A 76 12.46 17.83 39.09
C TRP A 76 13.00 18.98 38.22
N VAL A 77 12.83 18.91 36.89
CA VAL A 77 13.21 20.01 35.97
C VAL A 77 12.40 21.27 36.24
N ASP A 78 11.10 21.13 36.49
CA ASP A 78 10.21 22.25 36.82
C ASP A 78 10.60 22.94 38.13
N GLU A 79 11.15 22.21 39.10
CA GLU A 79 11.57 22.73 40.40
C GLU A 79 12.90 23.51 40.38
N GLN A 80 13.68 23.46 39.29
CA GLN A 80 15.05 24.03 39.25
C GLN A 80 15.14 25.58 39.23
N GLY A 81 14.14 26.36 39.64
CA GLY A 81 14.23 27.84 39.80
C GLY A 81 14.91 28.62 38.64
N ASP A 82 15.88 29.48 38.94
CA ASP A 82 16.70 30.21 37.94
C ASP A 82 18.10 29.59 37.74
N SER A 83 18.36 28.38 38.27
CA SER A 83 19.70 27.77 38.25
C SER A 83 20.13 27.24 36.88
N VAL A 84 19.18 27.07 35.96
CA VAL A 84 19.39 26.61 34.58
C VAL A 84 18.62 27.52 33.63
N ASP A 85 19.22 27.83 32.47
CA ASP A 85 18.60 28.66 31.44
C ASP A 85 17.21 28.10 31.04
N GLY A 86 16.22 28.99 30.93
CA GLY A 86 14.84 28.61 30.65
C GLY A 86 14.66 27.86 29.33
N LYS A 87 15.48 28.13 28.31
CA LYS A 87 15.40 27.41 27.02
C LYS A 87 15.94 25.99 27.15
N LEU A 88 17.01 25.79 27.93
CA LEU A 88 17.56 24.46 28.19
C LEU A 88 16.58 23.61 29.00
N LYS A 89 15.92 24.20 29.99
CA LYS A 89 14.87 23.51 30.75
C LYS A 89 13.73 23.04 29.88
N GLU A 90 13.20 23.92 29.03
CA GLU A 90 12.10 23.57 28.14
C GLU A 90 12.51 22.49 27.12
N ALA A 91 13.73 22.59 26.58
CA ALA A 91 14.27 21.59 25.67
C ALA A 91 14.41 20.20 26.31
N ILE A 92 14.86 20.12 27.57
CA ILE A 92 14.94 18.86 28.34
C ILE A 92 13.53 18.35 28.65
N LYS A 93 12.64 19.22 29.12
CA LYS A 93 11.25 18.87 29.46
C LYS A 93 10.50 18.31 28.26
N CYS A 94 10.63 18.94 27.10
CA CYS A 94 9.99 18.50 25.86
C CYS A 94 10.38 17.07 25.48
N ARG A 95 11.68 16.73 25.58
CA ARG A 95 12.20 15.37 25.33
C ARG A 95 11.71 14.36 26.36
N LEU A 96 11.63 14.73 27.64
CA LEU A 96 11.09 13.87 28.69
C LEU A 96 9.59 13.61 28.52
N VAL A 97 8.82 14.64 28.17
CA VAL A 97 7.39 14.53 27.87
C VAL A 97 7.16 13.64 26.65
N PHE A 98 7.93 13.87 25.57
CA PHE A 98 7.91 12.98 24.40
C PHE A 98 8.19 11.53 24.82
N ARG A 99 9.24 11.29 25.60
CA ARG A 99 9.62 9.93 26.03
C ARG A 99 8.52 9.26 26.85
N ARG A 100 7.90 9.99 27.78
CA ARG A 100 6.80 9.50 28.61
C ARG A 100 5.58 9.16 27.77
N ASP A 101 5.16 10.08 26.91
CA ASP A 101 3.95 9.90 26.11
C ASP A 101 4.18 8.82 25.04
N PHE A 102 5.39 8.67 24.52
CA PHE A 102 5.75 7.59 23.60
C PHE A 102 5.67 6.23 24.30
N LEU A 103 6.24 6.12 25.52
CA LEU A 103 6.14 4.92 26.35
C LEU A 103 4.68 4.56 26.66
N LEU A 104 3.85 5.56 27.02
CA LEU A 104 2.42 5.37 27.27
C LEU A 104 1.66 4.94 26.01
N SER A 105 2.07 5.42 24.84
CA SER A 105 1.44 5.05 23.57
C SER A 105 1.72 3.59 23.21
N LEU A 106 2.96 3.12 23.39
CA LEU A 106 3.36 1.73 23.14
C LEU A 106 2.75 0.74 24.15
N ASP A 107 2.47 1.17 25.38
CA ASP A 107 1.76 0.36 26.40
C ASP A 107 0.36 -0.04 25.95
N GLN A 108 -0.30 0.84 25.19
CA GLN A 108 -1.70 0.64 24.81
C GLN A 108 -1.91 -0.52 23.84
N ASP A 109 -0.85 -1.07 23.23
CA ASP A 109 -0.94 -2.22 22.31
C ASP A 109 -1.65 -3.44 22.92
N LEU A 110 -1.63 -3.60 24.24
CA LEU A 110 -2.31 -4.71 24.94
C LEU A 110 -3.83 -4.48 25.13
N ASP A 111 -4.29 -3.23 25.13
CA ASP A 111 -5.69 -2.83 25.41
C ASP A 111 -6.28 -1.89 24.33
N ILE A 112 -5.67 -1.83 23.14
CA ILE A 112 -5.99 -0.86 22.08
C ILE A 112 -7.45 -0.92 21.61
N MET A 113 -8.06 -2.12 21.70
CA MET A 113 -9.48 -2.35 21.40
C MET A 113 -10.43 -1.68 22.40
N GLN A 114 -9.96 -1.45 23.64
CA GLN A 114 -10.73 -0.87 24.75
C GLN A 114 -10.45 0.63 24.92
N SER A 115 -9.19 1.07 24.83
CA SER A 115 -8.80 2.47 25.09
C SER A 115 -9.11 3.41 23.93
N ARG A 116 -8.87 2.96 22.68
CA ARG A 116 -9.05 3.70 21.42
C ARG A 116 -8.52 5.15 21.44
N SER A 117 -7.53 5.46 22.26
CA SER A 117 -7.12 6.84 22.51
C SER A 117 -5.86 7.20 21.72
N ALA A 118 -6.01 8.09 20.74
CA ALA A 118 -4.88 8.70 20.01
C ALA A 118 -4.12 9.77 20.83
N SER A 119 -4.54 10.05 22.07
CA SER A 119 -4.09 11.22 22.84
C SER A 119 -2.58 11.28 23.05
N HIS A 120 -1.93 10.15 23.33
CA HIS A 120 -0.51 10.13 23.61
C HIS A 120 0.34 10.22 22.33
N PHE A 121 -0.06 9.56 21.23
CA PHE A 121 0.59 9.74 19.92
C PHE A 121 0.41 11.18 19.39
N SER A 122 -0.76 11.79 19.59
CA SER A 122 -0.99 13.21 19.27
C SER A 122 -0.10 14.14 20.12
N SER A 123 0.06 13.82 21.40
CA SER A 123 1.00 14.55 22.26
C SER A 123 2.44 14.41 21.76
N CYS A 124 2.87 13.20 21.40
CA CYS A 124 4.20 12.96 20.81
C CYS A 124 4.43 13.82 19.56
N LEU A 125 3.46 13.85 18.62
CA LEU A 125 3.54 14.70 17.43
C LEU A 125 3.71 16.19 17.78
N SER A 126 3.01 16.68 18.81
CA SER A 126 3.11 18.08 19.25
C SER A 126 4.49 18.45 19.80
N GLN A 127 5.26 17.48 20.31
CA GLN A 127 6.59 17.70 20.86
C GLN A 127 7.70 17.65 19.80
N LEU A 128 7.46 17.08 18.61
CA LEU A 128 8.51 16.91 17.58
C LEU A 128 9.01 18.24 17.00
N ASP A 129 8.12 19.21 16.75
CA ASP A 129 8.53 20.52 16.23
C ASP A 129 9.38 21.29 17.27
N PRO A 130 8.98 21.40 18.55
CA PRO A 130 9.84 21.97 19.60
C PRO A 130 11.17 21.24 19.80
N ILE A 131 11.22 19.91 19.67
CA ILE A 131 12.47 19.13 19.72
C ILE A 131 13.39 19.53 18.55
N THR A 132 12.82 19.67 17.35
CA THR A 132 13.55 20.08 16.14
C THR A 132 14.16 21.46 16.32
N GLU A 133 13.41 22.43 16.83
CA GLU A 133 13.87 23.80 17.05
C GLU A 133 14.96 23.90 18.12
N SER A 134 14.94 23.00 19.11
CA SER A 134 15.85 23.01 20.26
C SER A 134 17.08 22.10 20.11
N VAL A 135 17.23 21.35 19.01
CA VAL A 135 18.39 20.46 18.78
C VAL A 135 19.74 21.17 18.88
N SER A 136 19.80 22.43 18.43
CA SER A 136 21.03 23.24 18.44
C SER A 136 21.54 23.57 19.85
N LEU A 137 20.71 23.38 20.88
CA LEU A 137 21.09 23.54 22.29
C LEU A 137 21.82 22.32 22.86
N GLY A 138 21.78 21.19 22.14
CA GLY A 138 22.42 19.95 22.55
C GLY A 138 23.93 19.95 22.29
N ARG A 139 24.68 19.41 23.25
CA ARG A 139 26.10 19.10 23.10
C ARG A 139 26.28 17.57 23.06
N PRO A 140 26.67 16.97 21.92
CA PRO A 140 26.87 15.54 21.82
C PRO A 140 27.88 15.01 22.84
N VAL A 141 27.63 13.80 23.32
CA VAL A 141 28.51 13.06 24.23
C VAL A 141 28.79 11.67 23.63
N PRO A 142 29.63 11.57 22.58
CA PRO A 142 29.84 10.32 21.87
C PRO A 142 30.40 9.21 22.76
N GLU A 143 31.18 9.58 23.80
CA GLU A 143 31.74 8.63 24.74
C GLU A 143 30.68 7.92 25.62
N ALA A 144 29.46 8.46 25.72
CA ALA A 144 28.37 7.83 26.47
C ALA A 144 27.78 6.59 25.76
N PHE A 145 28.08 6.39 24.48
CA PHE A 145 27.54 5.31 23.65
C PHE A 145 28.67 4.38 23.19
N SER A 146 28.61 3.12 23.64
CA SER A 146 29.67 2.13 23.44
C SER A 146 29.11 0.85 22.85
N TRP A 147 29.84 0.29 21.88
CA TRP A 147 29.55 -1.03 21.30
C TRP A 147 30.22 -2.16 22.09
N LYS A 148 31.05 -1.83 23.10
CA LYS A 148 31.80 -2.81 23.90
C LYS A 148 30.86 -3.76 24.67
N ILE A 149 29.60 -3.37 24.92
CA ILE A 149 28.59 -4.23 25.53
C ILE A 149 28.32 -5.52 24.73
N GLN A 150 28.39 -5.46 23.39
CA GLN A 150 28.24 -6.65 22.53
C GLN A 150 29.37 -7.67 22.71
N ARG A 151 30.52 -7.24 23.24
CA ARG A 151 31.67 -8.11 23.55
C ARG A 151 31.56 -8.75 24.93
N LYS A 152 30.78 -8.15 25.84
CA LYS A 152 30.54 -8.64 27.21
C LYS A 152 29.37 -9.62 27.27
N LEU A 153 28.36 -9.44 26.42
CA LEU A 153 27.20 -10.32 26.36
C LEU A 153 27.56 -11.59 25.58
N ALA A 154 27.19 -12.75 26.14
CA ALA A 154 27.29 -14.03 25.45
C ALA A 154 26.30 -14.04 24.27
N SER A 155 26.76 -13.64 23.09
CA SER A 155 25.95 -13.57 21.87
C SER A 155 26.33 -14.72 20.91
N THR A 156 25.33 -15.43 20.41
CA THR A 156 25.49 -16.37 19.28
C THR A 156 25.36 -15.69 17.92
N VAL A 157 25.13 -14.37 17.90
CA VAL A 157 24.93 -13.55 16.71
C VAL A 157 26.20 -12.76 16.41
N PRO A 158 26.62 -12.65 15.14
CA PRO A 158 27.78 -11.85 14.75
C PRO A 158 27.70 -10.39 15.24
N PRO A 159 28.84 -9.73 15.52
CA PRO A 159 28.86 -8.33 15.95
C PRO A 159 28.20 -7.43 14.89
N ARG A 160 27.26 -6.59 15.31
CA ARG A 160 26.54 -5.67 14.40
C ARG A 160 27.08 -4.25 14.56
N PRO A 161 27.47 -3.58 13.47
CA PRO A 161 27.89 -2.20 13.54
C PRO A 161 26.73 -1.33 14.01
N MET A 162 27.06 -0.30 14.79
CA MET A 162 26.09 0.67 15.26
C MET A 162 25.54 1.45 14.05
N VAL A 163 24.26 1.27 13.75
CA VAL A 163 23.54 2.05 12.74
C VAL A 163 23.50 3.49 13.21
N LYS A 164 24.06 4.39 12.41
CA LYS A 164 23.97 5.83 12.62
C LYS A 164 22.93 6.39 11.67
N ILE A 165 21.88 6.97 12.23
CA ILE A 165 20.90 7.75 11.48
C ILE A 165 21.10 9.23 11.82
N SER A 166 20.73 10.12 10.92
CA SER A 166 20.72 11.54 11.23
C SER A 166 19.56 11.86 12.18
N PHE A 167 19.70 12.90 12.99
CA PHE A 167 18.61 13.34 13.87
C PHE A 167 17.36 13.77 13.10
N GLU A 168 17.55 14.37 11.91
CA GLU A 168 16.47 14.76 11.01
C GLU A 168 15.68 13.53 10.52
N ASP A 169 16.38 12.49 10.06
CA ASP A 169 15.75 11.23 9.64
C ASP A 169 15.05 10.54 10.82
N ALA A 170 15.67 10.55 12.00
CA ALA A 170 15.10 9.97 13.22
C ALA A 170 13.74 10.61 13.57
N LEU A 171 13.68 11.94 13.57
CA LEU A 171 12.44 12.67 13.82
C LEU A 171 11.41 12.46 12.72
N ALA A 172 11.82 12.38 11.45
CA ALA A 172 10.92 12.10 10.34
C ALA A 172 10.27 10.71 10.47
N HIS A 173 11.05 9.70 10.88
CA HIS A 173 10.55 8.36 11.18
C HIS A 173 9.59 8.34 12.37
N LEU A 174 9.92 9.02 13.47
CA LEU A 174 9.04 9.12 14.65
C LEU A 174 7.73 9.84 14.32
N LYS A 175 7.80 10.91 13.53
CA LYS A 175 6.62 11.64 13.04
C LYS A 175 5.70 10.73 12.24
N ARG A 176 6.29 9.97 11.31
CA ARG A 176 5.55 9.00 10.51
C ARG A 176 4.94 7.91 11.38
N LEU A 177 5.70 7.34 12.30
CA LEU A 177 5.21 6.30 13.22
C LEU A 177 4.00 6.79 14.04
N CYS A 178 4.10 7.97 14.65
CA CYS A 178 2.99 8.53 15.43
C CYS A 178 1.77 8.83 14.56
N GLN A 179 1.96 9.32 13.33
CA GLN A 179 0.86 9.57 12.40
C GLN A 179 0.20 8.26 11.93
N ASP A 180 1.00 7.29 11.49
CA ASP A 180 0.53 5.98 11.03
C ASP A 180 -0.25 5.26 12.17
N ALA A 181 0.18 5.40 13.43
CA ALA A 181 -0.50 4.83 14.58
C ALA A 181 -1.87 5.50 14.86
N ILE A 182 -1.97 6.83 14.71
CA ILE A 182 -3.24 7.56 14.82
C ILE A 182 -4.19 7.13 13.70
N ASP A 183 -3.69 7.06 12.47
CA ASP A 183 -4.48 6.67 11.30
C ASP A 183 -4.98 5.22 11.43
N LEU A 184 -4.17 4.31 12.00
CA LEU A 184 -4.56 2.92 12.26
C LEU A 184 -5.71 2.80 13.27
N LEU A 185 -5.75 3.66 14.30
CA LEU A 185 -6.87 3.70 15.24
C LEU A 185 -8.20 4.05 14.55
N GLU A 186 -8.16 4.86 13.48
CA GLU A 186 -9.36 5.14 12.66
C GLU A 186 -9.80 3.93 11.83
N VAL A 187 -8.87 3.05 11.43
CA VAL A 187 -9.16 1.81 10.69
C VAL A 187 -9.84 0.76 11.58
N LEU A 188 -9.60 0.77 12.90
CA LEU A 188 -10.22 -0.17 13.85
C LEU A 188 -11.73 0.02 14.03
N ASP A 189 -12.32 1.10 13.50
CA ASP A 189 -13.77 1.24 13.38
C ASP A 189 -14.37 0.42 12.22
N TYR A 190 -13.53 -0.29 11.44
CA TYR A 190 -13.97 -1.17 10.38
C TYR A 190 -14.37 -2.55 10.90
N SER A 191 -15.68 -2.77 11.05
CA SER A 191 -16.26 -4.09 11.32
C SER A 191 -16.40 -4.88 10.02
N GLY A 192 -15.34 -5.60 9.66
CA GLY A 192 -15.32 -6.54 8.54
C GLY A 192 -16.16 -7.80 8.79
N PRO A 193 -16.81 -8.37 7.76
CA PRO A 193 -17.65 -9.56 7.90
C PRO A 193 -16.85 -10.82 7.58
N HIS A 194 -16.11 -11.32 8.57
CA HIS A 194 -15.38 -12.57 8.43
C HIS A 194 -16.31 -13.76 8.73
N ASN A 195 -16.33 -14.72 7.79
CA ASN A 195 -16.97 -16.03 7.86
C ASN A 195 -18.50 -16.05 7.91
N LEU A 196 -19.14 -15.67 6.79
CA LEU A 196 -20.46 -16.19 6.48
C LEU A 196 -20.33 -17.46 5.63
N LYS A 197 -20.95 -18.56 6.09
CA LYS A 197 -21.50 -19.58 5.19
C LYS A 197 -22.66 -18.93 4.43
N ALA A 198 -22.32 -18.04 3.50
CA ALA A 198 -23.25 -17.07 2.93
C ALA A 198 -24.37 -17.75 2.15
N GLU A 199 -24.08 -18.88 1.50
CA GLU A 199 -25.07 -19.64 0.73
C GLU A 199 -26.14 -20.27 1.63
N ASP A 200 -25.74 -20.95 2.73
CA ASP A 200 -26.67 -21.53 3.70
C ASP A 200 -27.60 -20.45 4.31
N LEU A 201 -27.06 -19.25 4.55
CA LEU A 201 -27.80 -18.12 5.08
C LEU A 201 -28.70 -17.48 4.03
N ASP A 202 -28.26 -17.40 2.77
CA ASP A 202 -29.09 -16.91 1.67
C ASP A 202 -30.28 -17.85 1.40
N GLU A 203 -30.12 -19.17 1.56
CA GLU A 203 -31.24 -20.12 1.46
C GLU A 203 -32.30 -19.91 2.54
N GLN A 204 -31.85 -19.64 3.77
CA GLN A 204 -32.73 -19.29 4.90
C GLN A 204 -33.42 -17.94 4.64
N LEU A 205 -32.67 -16.92 4.21
CA LEU A 205 -33.21 -15.60 3.86
C LEU A 205 -34.23 -15.67 2.73
N ARG A 206 -33.97 -16.48 1.69
CA ARG A 206 -34.92 -16.74 0.59
C ARG A 206 -36.24 -17.27 1.13
N THR A 207 -36.16 -18.24 2.05
CA THR A 207 -37.34 -18.85 2.68
C THR A 207 -38.11 -17.84 3.52
N LEU A 208 -37.41 -17.03 4.31
CA LEU A 208 -38.04 -16.00 5.15
C LEU A 208 -38.68 -14.86 4.35
N ASN A 209 -38.06 -14.47 3.23
CA ASN A 209 -38.50 -13.34 2.41
C ASN A 209 -39.48 -13.71 1.29
N ASN A 210 -39.76 -15.00 1.08
CA ASN A 210 -40.55 -15.52 -0.04
C ASN A 210 -40.11 -14.88 -1.37
N GLU A 211 -38.79 -14.91 -1.65
CA GLU A 211 -38.24 -14.32 -2.86
C GLU A 211 -38.62 -15.18 -4.09
N PRO A 212 -39.31 -14.61 -5.10
CA PRO A 212 -39.57 -15.32 -6.34
C PRO A 212 -38.30 -15.41 -7.19
N PRO A 213 -38.09 -16.52 -7.92
CA PRO A 213 -36.97 -16.62 -8.84
C PRO A 213 -37.10 -15.62 -9.99
N LEU A 214 -35.97 -15.05 -10.42
CA LEU A 214 -35.86 -14.40 -11.72
C LEU A 214 -35.46 -15.44 -12.77
N MET A 215 -36.08 -15.35 -13.95
CA MET A 215 -35.74 -16.22 -15.07
C MET A 215 -34.61 -15.59 -15.88
N LEU A 216 -33.53 -16.34 -16.05
CA LEU A 216 -32.43 -15.99 -16.94
C LEU A 216 -32.84 -16.17 -18.40
N GLN A 217 -32.09 -15.56 -19.32
CA GLN A 217 -32.37 -15.67 -20.76
C GLN A 217 -32.29 -17.11 -21.29
N ASN A 218 -31.54 -17.98 -20.61
CA ASN A 218 -31.41 -19.41 -20.92
C ASN A 218 -32.54 -20.27 -20.33
N GLY A 219 -33.51 -19.69 -19.62
CA GLY A 219 -34.63 -20.40 -19.00
C GLY A 219 -34.39 -20.87 -17.57
N ASP A 220 -33.19 -20.69 -17.03
CA ASP A 220 -32.88 -21.09 -15.66
C ASP A 220 -33.43 -20.09 -14.63
N ALA A 221 -33.98 -20.63 -13.53
CA ALA A 221 -34.42 -19.83 -12.39
C ALA A 221 -33.22 -19.49 -11.49
N THR A 222 -33.08 -18.22 -11.11
CA THR A 222 -32.01 -17.76 -10.23
C THR A 222 -32.50 -16.75 -9.18
N TYR A 223 -31.76 -16.61 -8.10
CA TYR A 223 -32.11 -15.79 -6.93
C TYR A 223 -31.04 -14.73 -6.64
N SER A 224 -31.37 -13.74 -5.81
CA SER A 224 -30.47 -12.62 -5.53
C SER A 224 -29.20 -13.02 -4.77
N TYR A 225 -29.29 -13.99 -3.84
CA TYR A 225 -28.19 -14.43 -2.96
C TYR A 225 -27.38 -13.22 -2.42
N PRO A 226 -27.99 -12.31 -1.64
CA PRO A 226 -27.38 -11.03 -1.30
C PRO A 226 -26.06 -11.17 -0.53
N LEU A 227 -25.95 -12.15 0.39
CA LEU A 227 -24.75 -12.35 1.19
C LEU A 227 -23.63 -12.96 0.33
N SER A 228 -23.96 -13.96 -0.48
CA SER A 228 -23.02 -14.60 -1.40
C SER A 228 -22.57 -13.65 -2.51
N SER A 229 -23.48 -12.80 -2.99
CA SER A 229 -23.17 -11.73 -3.95
C SER A 229 -22.22 -10.70 -3.35
N TRP A 230 -22.43 -10.30 -2.10
CA TRP A 230 -21.51 -9.42 -1.39
C TRP A 230 -20.13 -10.08 -1.19
N ALA A 231 -20.09 -11.35 -0.78
CA ALA A 231 -18.85 -12.08 -0.58
C ALA A 231 -18.08 -12.27 -1.91
N TYR A 232 -18.79 -12.56 -3.00
CA TYR A 232 -18.18 -12.69 -4.32
C TYR A 232 -17.63 -11.34 -4.83
N HIS A 233 -18.35 -10.24 -4.60
CA HIS A 233 -17.85 -8.89 -4.87
C HIS A 233 -16.53 -8.61 -4.13
N GLN A 234 -16.43 -8.94 -2.84
CA GLN A 234 -15.17 -8.77 -2.10
C GLN A 234 -14.06 -9.68 -2.61
N LYS A 235 -14.36 -10.94 -2.94
CA LYS A 235 -13.37 -11.83 -3.54
C LYS A 235 -12.80 -11.24 -4.83
N LEU A 236 -13.65 -10.69 -5.71
CA LEU A 236 -13.20 -10.03 -6.93
C LEU A 236 -12.40 -8.74 -6.67
N ASN A 237 -12.71 -8.00 -5.60
CA ASN A 237 -11.85 -6.89 -5.15
C ASN A 237 -10.46 -7.40 -4.78
N GLN A 238 -10.37 -8.47 -3.99
CA GLN A 238 -9.10 -9.06 -3.58
C GLN A 238 -8.29 -9.61 -4.77
N PHE A 239 -8.95 -10.26 -5.74
CA PHE A 239 -8.28 -10.70 -6.97
C PHE A 239 -7.62 -9.54 -7.72
N ARG A 240 -8.35 -8.45 -7.95
CA ARG A 240 -7.81 -7.27 -8.62
C ARG A 240 -6.66 -6.66 -7.83
N LEU A 241 -6.81 -6.52 -6.52
CA LEU A 241 -5.78 -5.99 -5.64
C LEU A 241 -4.50 -6.82 -5.68
N ILE A 242 -4.60 -8.16 -5.57
CA ILE A 242 -3.43 -9.05 -5.62
C ILE A 242 -2.69 -8.92 -6.96
N ILE A 243 -3.42 -8.81 -8.07
CA ILE A 243 -2.81 -8.59 -9.39
C ILE A 243 -2.14 -7.21 -9.44
N GLN A 244 -2.80 -6.17 -8.95
CA GLN A 244 -2.27 -4.81 -8.93
C GLN A 244 -1.01 -4.67 -8.08
N LEU A 245 -0.99 -5.30 -6.89
CA LEU A 245 0.16 -5.38 -6.01
C LEU A 245 1.35 -6.08 -6.67
N GLY A 246 1.11 -7.04 -7.58
CA GLY A 246 2.20 -7.66 -8.33
C GLY A 246 2.96 -6.68 -9.22
N PHE A 247 2.31 -5.64 -9.76
CA PHE A 247 2.98 -4.55 -10.47
C PHE A 247 3.76 -3.66 -9.51
N GLU A 248 3.14 -3.25 -8.40
CA GLU A 248 3.74 -2.38 -7.37
C GLU A 248 4.96 -3.02 -6.72
N LEU A 249 4.95 -4.33 -6.49
CA LEU A 249 6.06 -5.05 -5.87
C LEU A 249 7.12 -5.49 -6.90
N SER A 250 6.98 -5.09 -8.17
CA SER A 250 7.86 -5.52 -9.29
C SER A 250 8.00 -7.04 -9.38
N ILE A 251 6.91 -7.77 -9.12
CA ILE A 251 6.88 -9.23 -9.11
C ILE A 251 6.79 -9.80 -10.53
N TYR A 252 6.23 -9.04 -11.46
CA TYR A 252 6.11 -9.43 -12.87
C TYR A 252 7.33 -9.01 -13.67
N SER A 253 7.91 -9.96 -14.38
CA SER A 253 8.95 -9.67 -15.37
C SER A 253 8.36 -8.95 -16.60
N PRO A 254 9.17 -8.24 -17.40
CA PRO A 254 8.71 -7.52 -18.59
C PRO A 254 7.86 -8.36 -19.55
N GLU A 255 8.21 -9.63 -19.74
CA GLU A 255 7.50 -10.57 -20.62
C GLU A 255 6.13 -11.00 -20.08
N GLU A 256 5.90 -10.88 -18.76
CA GLU A 256 4.63 -11.22 -18.12
C GLU A 256 3.64 -10.05 -18.10
N LEU A 257 4.11 -8.81 -18.25
CA LEU A 257 3.28 -7.60 -18.18
C LEU A 257 2.05 -7.63 -19.11
N PRO A 258 2.16 -7.95 -20.42
CA PRO A 258 0.96 -7.99 -21.28
C PRO A 258 -0.07 -8.99 -20.76
N GLY A 259 0.36 -10.18 -20.33
CA GLY A 259 -0.53 -11.22 -19.84
C GLY A 259 -1.18 -10.90 -18.49
N MET A 260 -0.46 -10.24 -17.59
CA MET A 260 -1.02 -9.83 -16.30
C MET A 260 -2.02 -8.66 -16.43
N TYR A 261 -1.79 -7.72 -17.35
CA TYR A 261 -2.80 -6.70 -17.66
C TYR A 261 -4.04 -7.29 -18.33
N TRP A 262 -3.86 -8.28 -19.22
CA TRP A 262 -4.99 -9.04 -19.75
C TRP A 262 -5.79 -9.71 -18.64
N TYR A 263 -5.11 -10.39 -17.71
CA TYR A 263 -5.76 -11.08 -16.60
C TYR A 263 -6.50 -10.10 -15.67
N LEU A 264 -5.93 -8.92 -15.42
CA LEU A 264 -6.61 -7.85 -14.69
C LEU A 264 -7.91 -7.41 -15.37
N SER A 265 -7.87 -7.22 -16.69
CA SER A 265 -9.07 -6.88 -17.49
C SER A 265 -10.11 -8.02 -17.48
N HIS A 266 -9.67 -9.28 -17.60
CA HIS A 266 -10.54 -10.45 -17.50
C HIS A 266 -11.32 -10.46 -16.17
N ILE A 267 -10.62 -10.27 -15.05
CA ILE A 267 -11.26 -10.17 -13.72
C ILE A 267 -12.18 -8.96 -13.62
N CYS A 268 -11.81 -7.81 -14.19
CA CYS A 268 -12.68 -6.64 -14.22
C CYS A 268 -13.98 -6.91 -15.00
N SER A 269 -13.91 -7.61 -16.13
CA SER A 269 -15.07 -8.02 -16.92
C SER A 269 -15.99 -8.95 -16.13
N THR A 270 -15.44 -9.97 -15.46
CA THR A 270 -16.21 -10.84 -14.55
C THR A 270 -16.90 -10.02 -13.45
N HIS A 271 -16.18 -9.04 -12.91
CA HIS A 271 -16.68 -8.19 -11.84
C HIS A 271 -17.79 -7.25 -12.30
N LEU A 272 -17.67 -6.65 -13.49
CA LEU A 272 -18.74 -5.85 -14.08
C LEU A 272 -20.01 -6.67 -14.30
N GLY A 273 -19.88 -7.89 -14.82
CA GLY A 273 -21.01 -8.82 -14.95
C GLY A 273 -21.69 -9.12 -13.61
N HIS A 274 -20.92 -9.29 -12.54
CA HIS A 274 -21.47 -9.50 -11.20
C HIS A 274 -22.17 -8.26 -10.63
N ILE A 275 -21.60 -7.07 -10.78
CA ILE A 275 -22.25 -5.81 -10.38
C ILE A 275 -23.56 -5.60 -11.14
N ASP A 276 -23.59 -5.94 -12.44
CA ASP A 276 -24.81 -5.84 -13.25
C ASP A 276 -25.89 -6.84 -12.82
N ARG A 277 -25.49 -8.06 -12.43
CA ARG A 277 -26.40 -9.02 -11.80
C ARG A 277 -27.01 -8.44 -10.52
N ILE A 278 -26.21 -7.88 -9.62
CA ILE A 278 -26.69 -7.26 -8.37
C ILE A 278 -27.69 -6.13 -8.69
N ARG A 279 -27.35 -5.28 -9.67
CA ARG A 279 -28.23 -4.19 -10.15
C ARG A 279 -29.57 -4.73 -10.65
N THR A 280 -29.55 -5.76 -11.49
CA THR A 280 -30.75 -6.39 -12.05
C THR A 280 -31.69 -6.88 -10.94
N PHE A 281 -31.17 -7.60 -9.94
CA PHE A 281 -31.96 -8.07 -8.80
C PHE A 281 -32.48 -6.91 -7.94
N THR A 282 -31.65 -5.89 -7.70
CA THR A 282 -32.04 -4.69 -6.94
C THR A 282 -33.21 -3.95 -7.59
N VAL A 283 -33.15 -3.75 -8.91
CA VAL A 283 -34.22 -3.10 -9.69
C VAL A 283 -35.49 -3.95 -9.72
N ALA A 284 -35.37 -5.27 -9.88
CA ALA A 284 -36.51 -6.17 -9.84
C ALA A 284 -37.23 -6.14 -8.49
N ALA A 285 -36.46 -6.20 -7.38
CA ALA A 285 -37.00 -6.09 -6.03
C ALA A 285 -37.71 -4.75 -5.79
N ALA A 286 -37.14 -3.64 -6.28
CA ALA A 286 -37.75 -2.32 -6.21
C ALA A 286 -39.10 -2.24 -6.95
N LYS A 287 -39.17 -2.76 -8.18
CA LYS A 287 -40.41 -2.81 -8.97
C LYS A 287 -41.51 -3.60 -8.27
N ARG A 288 -41.18 -4.74 -7.66
CA ARG A 288 -42.11 -5.56 -6.87
C ARG A 288 -42.65 -4.80 -5.67
N ASN A 289 -41.76 -4.13 -4.94
CA ASN A 289 -42.12 -3.42 -3.71
C ASN A 289 -43.01 -2.20 -3.99
N LEU A 290 -42.85 -1.52 -5.13
CA LEU A 290 -43.73 -0.42 -5.55
C LEU A 290 -45.21 -0.86 -5.63
N THR A 291 -45.49 -2.07 -6.10
CA THR A 291 -46.86 -2.61 -6.19
C THR A 291 -47.46 -2.92 -4.80
N ALA A 292 -46.62 -3.27 -3.82
CA ALA A 292 -47.05 -3.63 -2.47
C ALA A 292 -47.23 -2.45 -1.49
N LEU A 293 -46.76 -1.25 -1.86
CA LEU A 293 -46.65 -0.08 -0.98
C LEU A 293 -47.77 0.98 -1.14
N ALA A 294 -48.84 0.65 -1.87
CA ALA A 294 -50.03 1.50 -1.98
C ALA A 294 -50.71 1.68 -0.60
N GLY A 295 -50.27 2.69 0.18
CA GLY A 295 -50.89 3.08 1.45
C GLY A 295 -49.95 3.44 2.62
N LYS A 296 -48.64 3.17 2.56
CA LYS A 296 -47.68 3.44 3.66
C LYS A 296 -46.62 4.49 3.28
N LYS A 297 -46.94 5.78 3.43
CA LYS A 297 -46.13 6.90 2.92
C LYS A 297 -44.72 7.01 3.52
N ARG A 298 -44.53 6.77 4.83
CA ARG A 298 -43.22 6.95 5.49
C ARG A 298 -42.22 5.86 5.11
N ASP A 299 -42.60 4.58 5.24
CA ASP A 299 -41.77 3.44 4.84
C ASP A 299 -41.42 3.45 3.34
N ALA A 300 -42.30 4.00 2.49
CA ALA A 300 -42.06 4.16 1.07
C ALA A 300 -40.90 5.13 0.79
N VAL A 301 -40.82 6.24 1.53
CA VAL A 301 -39.79 7.26 1.37
C VAL A 301 -38.43 6.73 1.81
N GLU A 302 -38.36 6.09 2.99
CA GLU A 302 -37.11 5.51 3.51
C GLU A 302 -36.56 4.42 2.58
N ARG A 303 -37.41 3.51 2.08
CA ARG A 303 -37.00 2.47 1.11
C ARG A 303 -36.58 3.04 -0.24
N HIS A 304 -37.24 4.10 -0.70
CA HIS A 304 -36.86 4.77 -1.93
C HIS A 304 -35.48 5.44 -1.80
N ALA A 305 -35.20 6.10 -0.68
CA ALA A 305 -33.90 6.68 -0.39
C ALA A 305 -32.80 5.60 -0.33
N ALA A 306 -33.05 4.48 0.36
CA ALA A 306 -32.13 3.34 0.41
C ALA A 306 -31.83 2.76 -0.98
N LEU A 307 -32.87 2.58 -1.82
CA LEU A 307 -32.70 2.12 -3.20
C LEU A 307 -31.83 3.08 -4.03
N GLN A 308 -32.09 4.39 -3.94
CA GLN A 308 -31.30 5.39 -4.66
C GLN A 308 -29.83 5.38 -4.22
N ASN A 309 -29.58 5.24 -2.91
CA ASN A 309 -28.22 5.10 -2.39
C ASN A 309 -27.52 3.83 -2.92
N THR A 310 -28.21 2.69 -2.95
CA THR A 310 -27.67 1.45 -3.53
C THR A 310 -27.35 1.60 -5.02
N LEU A 311 -28.24 2.21 -5.80
CA LEU A 311 -28.01 2.41 -7.25
C LEU A 311 -26.81 3.34 -7.50
N ARG A 312 -26.68 4.42 -6.73
CA ARG A 312 -25.51 5.31 -6.77
C ARG A 312 -24.21 4.58 -6.43
N LEU A 313 -24.22 3.73 -5.40
CA LEU A 313 -23.08 2.90 -5.04
C LEU A 313 -22.70 1.96 -6.20
N LEU A 314 -23.66 1.25 -6.79
CA LEU A 314 -23.40 0.34 -7.90
C LEU A 314 -22.88 1.07 -9.14
N GLU A 315 -23.38 2.26 -9.44
CA GLU A 315 -22.90 3.11 -10.53
C GLU A 315 -21.46 3.59 -10.29
N ARG A 316 -21.15 4.03 -9.08
CA ARG A 316 -19.78 4.39 -8.68
C ARG A 316 -18.82 3.20 -8.81
N LEU A 317 -19.19 2.04 -8.27
CA LEU A 317 -18.38 0.81 -8.39
C LEU A 317 -18.17 0.45 -9.87
N THR A 318 -19.22 0.51 -10.68
CA THR A 318 -19.12 0.26 -12.14
C THR A 318 -18.12 1.22 -12.79
N THR A 319 -18.24 2.52 -12.50
CA THR A 319 -17.37 3.56 -13.08
C THR A 319 -15.90 3.29 -12.74
N GLN A 320 -15.61 2.96 -11.48
CA GLN A 320 -14.26 2.65 -11.02
C GLN A 320 -13.72 1.36 -11.66
N ILE A 321 -14.53 0.29 -11.75
CA ILE A 321 -14.11 -0.96 -12.39
C ILE A 321 -13.85 -0.75 -13.88
N VAL A 322 -14.72 0.00 -14.59
CA VAL A 322 -14.51 0.37 -16.00
C VAL A 322 -13.23 1.18 -16.19
N ALA A 323 -12.92 2.11 -15.28
CA ALA A 323 -11.69 2.90 -15.35
C ALA A 323 -10.42 2.04 -15.25
N VAL A 324 -10.43 1.05 -14.35
CA VAL A 324 -9.35 0.06 -14.20
C VAL A 324 -9.28 -0.85 -15.43
N ASP A 325 -10.42 -1.37 -15.88
CA ASP A 325 -10.51 -2.29 -17.02
C ASP A 325 -9.99 -1.65 -18.32
N ALA A 326 -10.49 -0.46 -18.66
CA ALA A 326 -10.09 0.25 -19.86
C ALA A 326 -8.59 0.57 -19.86
N PHE A 327 -8.00 0.90 -18.71
CA PHE A 327 -6.57 1.15 -18.64
C PHE A 327 -5.76 -0.14 -18.76
N ALA A 328 -6.21 -1.23 -18.11
CA ALA A 328 -5.60 -2.55 -18.26
C ALA A 328 -5.64 -3.04 -19.73
N ILE A 329 -6.76 -2.88 -20.44
CA ILE A 329 -6.89 -3.20 -21.87
C ILE A 329 -5.88 -2.38 -22.70
N SER A 330 -5.75 -1.08 -22.40
CA SER A 330 -4.80 -0.22 -23.11
C SER A 330 -3.36 -0.67 -22.92
N LEU A 331 -2.95 -0.98 -21.69
CA LEU A 331 -1.58 -1.40 -21.40
C LEU A 331 -1.31 -2.81 -21.90
N HIS A 332 -2.28 -3.72 -21.80
CA HIS A 332 -2.22 -5.05 -22.44
C HIS A 332 -1.89 -4.92 -23.92
N ALA A 333 -2.69 -4.16 -24.68
CA ALA A 333 -2.48 -3.99 -26.12
C ALA A 333 -1.13 -3.31 -26.43
N LEU A 334 -0.73 -2.30 -25.65
CA LEU A 334 0.57 -1.64 -25.81
C LEU A 334 1.72 -2.64 -25.60
N TYR A 335 1.73 -3.40 -24.51
CA TYR A 335 2.77 -4.39 -24.23
C TYR A 335 2.78 -5.54 -25.22
N VAL A 336 1.63 -5.96 -25.77
CA VAL A 336 1.57 -6.94 -26.86
C VAL A 336 2.29 -6.42 -28.10
N LEU A 337 2.08 -5.16 -28.50
CA LEU A 337 2.81 -4.56 -29.63
C LEU A 337 4.32 -4.52 -29.37
N LEU A 338 4.73 -4.11 -28.17
CA LEU A 338 6.15 -4.08 -27.80
C LEU A 338 6.78 -5.48 -27.80
N ALA A 339 6.06 -6.50 -27.32
CA ALA A 339 6.52 -7.88 -27.34
C ALA A 339 6.64 -8.43 -28.77
N ARG A 340 5.65 -8.18 -29.65
CA ARG A 340 5.65 -8.63 -31.05
C ARG A 340 6.81 -8.08 -31.87
N HIS A 341 7.31 -6.90 -31.52
CA HIS A 341 8.45 -6.28 -32.19
C HIS A 341 9.78 -6.52 -31.48
N GLU A 342 9.82 -7.43 -30.50
CA GLU A 342 11.05 -7.88 -29.83
C GLU A 342 11.83 -6.72 -29.16
N VAL A 343 11.13 -5.67 -28.73
CA VAL A 343 11.74 -4.49 -28.06
C VAL A 343 11.68 -4.58 -26.53
N LEU A 344 11.15 -5.67 -25.98
CA LEU A 344 11.12 -5.95 -24.55
C LEU A 344 12.23 -6.96 -24.17
N PRO A 345 12.85 -6.81 -22.99
CA PRO A 345 13.72 -7.84 -22.44
C PRO A 345 12.95 -9.16 -22.27
N THR A 346 13.53 -10.26 -22.74
CA THR A 346 12.95 -11.61 -22.67
C THR A 346 13.93 -12.55 -21.98
N ALA A 347 13.46 -13.31 -21.00
CA ALA A 347 14.20 -14.37 -20.33
C ALA A 347 14.08 -15.71 -21.07
N ALA A 348 13.10 -15.86 -21.96
CA ALA A 348 12.96 -17.01 -22.83
C ALA A 348 14.14 -17.09 -23.83
N ALA A 349 14.89 -18.18 -23.75
CA ALA A 349 15.92 -18.54 -24.72
C ALA A 349 15.77 -20.01 -25.10
N ALA A 350 16.29 -20.41 -26.26
CA ALA A 350 16.26 -21.82 -26.68
C ALA A 350 16.97 -22.77 -25.67
N GLN A 351 17.85 -22.22 -24.83
CA GLN A 351 18.61 -22.92 -23.80
C GLN A 351 18.03 -22.74 -22.38
N ALA A 352 16.89 -22.05 -22.23
CA ALA A 352 16.28 -21.83 -20.92
C ALA A 352 15.63 -23.12 -20.39
N TYR A 353 15.79 -23.40 -19.09
CA TYR A 353 15.18 -24.56 -18.40
C TYR A 353 13.66 -24.38 -18.12
N SER A 354 12.99 -23.47 -18.82
CA SER A 354 11.62 -23.03 -18.52
C SER A 354 10.78 -22.84 -19.79
N SER A 355 9.53 -23.30 -19.76
CA SER A 355 8.54 -23.05 -20.81
C SER A 355 7.54 -21.98 -20.39
N GLU A 356 6.88 -21.32 -21.36
CA GLU A 356 5.82 -20.34 -21.09
C GLU A 356 4.71 -20.93 -20.20
N ARG A 357 4.35 -22.19 -20.43
CA ARG A 357 3.35 -22.91 -19.65
C ARG A 357 3.75 -23.07 -18.18
N LEU A 358 5.00 -23.47 -17.91
CA LEU A 358 5.49 -23.61 -16.53
C LEU A 358 5.57 -22.25 -15.83
N ARG A 359 5.97 -21.19 -16.54
CA ARG A 359 5.98 -19.82 -15.99
C ARG A 359 4.56 -19.37 -15.63
N TYR A 360 3.59 -19.62 -16.50
CA TYR A 360 2.18 -19.33 -16.24
C TYR A 360 1.64 -20.11 -15.04
N GLU A 361 1.86 -21.43 -14.99
CA GLU A 361 1.39 -22.26 -13.87
C GLU A 361 1.99 -21.82 -12.53
N LEU A 362 3.28 -21.46 -12.51
CA LEU A 362 3.92 -20.91 -11.31
C LEU A 362 3.33 -19.56 -10.91
N ARG A 363 3.12 -18.66 -11.88
CA ARG A 363 2.53 -17.33 -11.68
C ARG A 363 1.12 -17.42 -11.11
N MET A 364 0.33 -18.35 -11.62
CA MET A 364 -1.08 -18.50 -11.27
C MET A 364 -1.33 -19.50 -10.14
N LYS A 365 -0.27 -20.13 -9.59
CA LYS A 365 -0.35 -21.09 -8.49
C LYS A 365 -1.22 -20.64 -7.31
N PRO A 366 -1.16 -19.37 -6.84
CA PRO A 366 -2.01 -18.90 -5.75
C PRO A 366 -3.51 -18.98 -6.05
N PHE A 367 -3.91 -18.96 -7.33
CA PHE A 367 -5.30 -18.95 -7.77
C PHE A 367 -5.86 -20.34 -8.12
N ILE A 368 -5.00 -21.38 -8.26
CA ILE A 368 -5.41 -22.74 -8.62
C ILE A 368 -6.50 -23.31 -7.67
N PRO A 369 -6.44 -23.13 -6.33
CA PRO A 369 -7.46 -23.66 -5.44
C PRO A 369 -8.83 -22.95 -5.54
N ILE A 370 -8.90 -21.83 -6.26
CA ILE A 370 -10.10 -21.00 -6.34
C ILE A 370 -10.98 -21.48 -7.48
N THR A 371 -12.20 -21.88 -7.14
CA THR A 371 -13.16 -22.45 -8.10
C THR A 371 -14.03 -21.40 -8.79
N LEU A 372 -14.10 -20.18 -8.26
CA LEU A 372 -14.92 -19.11 -8.82
C LEU A 372 -14.26 -17.74 -8.55
N PRO A 373 -13.91 -16.92 -9.55
CA PRO A 373 -13.81 -17.33 -10.96
C PRO A 373 -12.80 -18.47 -11.11
N GLU A 374 -13.05 -19.37 -12.05
CA GLU A 374 -12.11 -20.44 -12.39
C GLU A 374 -10.86 -19.84 -13.03
N LEU A 375 -9.70 -20.46 -12.78
CA LEU A 375 -8.45 -20.09 -13.43
C LEU A 375 -8.55 -20.36 -14.94
N VAL A 376 -8.22 -19.37 -15.76
CA VAL A 376 -8.22 -19.53 -17.22
C VAL A 376 -7.17 -20.59 -17.62
N PRO A 377 -7.51 -21.62 -18.41
CA PRO A 377 -6.53 -22.58 -18.89
C PRO A 377 -5.42 -21.91 -19.72
N PHE A 378 -4.18 -22.42 -19.62
CA PHE A 378 -3.02 -21.81 -20.29
C PHE A 378 -3.21 -21.57 -21.79
N ASP A 379 -3.82 -22.51 -22.52
CA ASP A 379 -3.96 -22.42 -23.97
C ASP A 379 -4.98 -21.35 -24.40
N GLU A 380 -5.97 -21.05 -23.54
CA GLU A 380 -6.91 -19.94 -23.73
C GLU A 380 -6.24 -18.62 -23.32
N TYR A 381 -5.61 -18.59 -22.15
CA TYR A 381 -4.84 -17.45 -21.68
C TYR A 381 -3.81 -17.00 -22.72
N ARG A 382 -3.01 -17.93 -23.27
CA ARG A 382 -1.95 -17.60 -24.21
C ARG A 382 -2.51 -16.92 -25.46
N ARG A 383 -3.57 -17.48 -26.05
CA ARG A 383 -4.23 -16.94 -27.25
C ARG A 383 -4.71 -15.51 -27.03
N GLU A 384 -5.39 -15.28 -25.92
CA GLU A 384 -5.97 -13.98 -25.58
C GLU A 384 -4.91 -12.96 -25.13
N ALA A 385 -3.93 -13.39 -24.34
CA ALA A 385 -2.85 -12.55 -23.83
C ALA A 385 -1.93 -12.03 -24.94
N ILE A 386 -1.70 -12.80 -26.01
CA ILE A 386 -0.91 -12.36 -27.17
C ILE A 386 -1.74 -11.74 -28.30
N LEU A 387 -3.07 -11.70 -28.13
CA LEU A 387 -4.04 -11.28 -29.14
C LEU A 387 -3.84 -12.06 -30.45
N GLU A 388 -3.75 -13.39 -30.35
CA GLU A 388 -3.45 -14.28 -31.47
C GLU A 388 -4.46 -14.09 -32.61
N GLY A 389 -3.96 -13.78 -33.81
CA GLY A 389 -4.78 -13.54 -35.00
C GLY A 389 -5.08 -12.06 -35.29
N ASP A 390 -4.91 -11.16 -34.33
CA ASP A 390 -5.12 -9.72 -34.55
C ASP A 390 -3.89 -9.06 -35.22
N SER A 391 -4.13 -8.19 -36.21
CA SER A 391 -3.05 -7.39 -36.84
C SER A 391 -2.57 -6.27 -35.92
N ASP A 392 -1.36 -5.77 -36.15
CA ASP A 392 -0.81 -4.67 -35.34
C ASP A 392 -1.68 -3.40 -35.42
N GLU A 393 -2.33 -3.16 -36.56
CA GLU A 393 -3.29 -2.05 -36.72
C GLU A 393 -4.52 -2.22 -35.82
N ALA A 394 -5.07 -3.43 -35.73
CA ALA A 394 -6.21 -3.73 -34.87
C ALA A 394 -5.85 -3.62 -33.38
N VAL A 395 -4.69 -4.14 -32.99
CA VAL A 395 -4.18 -4.02 -31.60
C VAL A 395 -3.91 -2.56 -31.24
N LEU A 396 -3.39 -1.76 -32.18
CA LEU A 396 -3.14 -0.33 -31.97
C LEU A 396 -4.45 0.47 -31.85
N GLU A 397 -5.46 0.15 -32.65
CA GLU A 397 -6.80 0.74 -32.52
C GLU A 397 -7.42 0.40 -31.16
N ARG A 398 -7.31 -0.87 -30.74
CA ARG A 398 -7.74 -1.34 -29.42
C ARG A 398 -7.08 -0.52 -28.30
N ALA A 399 -5.75 -0.35 -28.34
CA ALA A 399 -5.01 0.46 -27.36
C ALA A 399 -5.50 1.92 -27.34
N THR A 400 -5.66 2.52 -28.53
CA THR A 400 -6.07 3.93 -28.69
C THR A 400 -7.48 4.19 -28.19
N LYS A 401 -8.42 3.28 -28.46
CA LYS A 401 -9.80 3.38 -27.99
C LYS A 401 -9.86 3.20 -26.47
N ALA A 402 -9.20 2.17 -25.95
CA ALA A 402 -9.18 1.85 -24.53
C ALA A 402 -8.56 2.98 -23.69
N ILE A 403 -7.46 3.60 -24.14
CA ILE A 403 -6.86 4.71 -23.38
C ILE A 403 -7.76 5.96 -23.36
N SER A 404 -8.51 6.20 -24.44
CA SER A 404 -9.50 7.30 -24.47
C SER A 404 -10.64 7.05 -23.49
N GLU A 405 -11.11 5.81 -23.40
CA GLU A 405 -12.14 5.40 -22.45
C GLU A 405 -11.64 5.46 -20.99
N ALA A 406 -10.43 4.96 -20.73
CA ALA A 406 -9.80 5.02 -19.41
C ALA A 406 -9.72 6.47 -18.89
N ARG A 407 -9.27 7.41 -19.72
CA ARG A 407 -9.20 8.84 -19.34
C ARG A 407 -10.57 9.40 -18.95
N LYS A 408 -11.61 9.14 -19.76
CA LYS A 408 -12.98 9.59 -19.46
C LYS A 408 -13.50 8.96 -18.17
N ALA A 409 -13.25 7.67 -17.95
CA ALA A 409 -13.71 6.95 -16.78
C ALA A 409 -13.00 7.41 -15.49
N TRP A 410 -11.71 7.72 -15.54
CA TRP A 410 -10.98 8.31 -14.40
C TRP A 410 -11.38 9.77 -14.12
N GLU A 411 -11.68 10.57 -15.15
CA GLU A 411 -12.29 11.90 -14.98
C GLU A 411 -13.65 11.81 -14.28
N ALA A 412 -14.50 10.87 -14.70
CA ALA A 412 -15.79 10.61 -14.04
C ALA A 412 -15.60 10.12 -12.60
N THR A 413 -14.63 9.24 -12.36
CA THR A 413 -14.29 8.74 -11.02
C THR A 413 -13.89 9.90 -10.09
N LEU A 414 -13.02 10.80 -10.56
CA LEU A 414 -12.61 11.98 -9.81
C LEU A 414 -13.79 12.93 -9.55
N ALA A 415 -14.65 13.16 -10.54
CA ALA A 415 -15.82 14.04 -10.42
C ALA A 415 -16.86 13.51 -9.41
N ASN A 416 -17.02 12.18 -9.32
CA ASN A 416 -17.91 11.53 -8.35
C ASN A 416 -17.39 11.62 -6.91
N GLY A 417 -16.12 11.94 -6.70
CA GLY A 417 -15.48 12.13 -5.39
C GLY A 417 -15.13 10.81 -4.68
N ALA A 418 -14.44 10.90 -3.55
CA ALA A 418 -13.95 9.74 -2.80
C ALA A 418 -15.05 8.99 -2.02
N PHE A 419 -16.15 9.68 -1.66
CA PHE A 419 -17.19 9.14 -0.79
C PHE A 419 -18.59 9.36 -1.36
N ILE A 420 -19.54 8.49 -0.97
CA ILE A 420 -20.96 8.69 -1.28
C ILE A 420 -21.49 9.80 -0.38
N ARG A 421 -22.08 10.82 -0.98
CA ARG A 421 -22.72 11.91 -0.23
C ARG A 421 -24.05 11.44 0.35
N ASP A 422 -24.22 11.60 1.65
CA ASP A 422 -25.50 11.33 2.31
C ASP A 422 -26.59 12.28 1.79
N PRO A 423 -27.87 11.85 1.66
CA PRO A 423 -28.95 12.73 1.19
C PRO A 423 -29.17 13.98 2.05
N GLN A 424 -28.68 13.99 3.29
CA GLN A 424 -28.75 15.12 4.22
C GLN A 424 -27.56 16.08 4.10
N GLY A 425 -26.57 15.79 3.24
CA GLY A 425 -25.40 16.64 3.02
C GLY A 425 -24.37 16.61 4.15
N GLN A 426 -24.53 15.75 5.16
CA GLN A 426 -23.50 15.53 6.18
C GLN A 426 -22.40 14.66 5.59
N THR A 427 -21.27 15.28 5.29
CA THR A 427 -20.02 14.57 5.02
C THR A 427 -19.44 14.12 6.34
N ASN A 428 -19.49 12.82 6.65
CA ASN A 428 -18.51 12.23 7.57
C ASN A 428 -17.16 12.30 6.83
N GLN A 429 -16.49 13.45 6.92
CA GLN A 429 -15.22 13.68 6.24
C GLN A 429 -14.14 12.94 7.01
N THR A 430 -13.81 11.72 6.59
CA THR A 430 -12.49 11.16 6.85
C THR A 430 -11.49 11.89 5.93
N LEU A 431 -11.18 13.14 6.31
CA LEU A 431 -10.36 14.08 5.49
C LEU A 431 -9.00 13.49 5.11
N ALA A 432 -8.41 12.65 5.97
CA ALA A 432 -7.11 12.04 5.76
C ALA A 432 -7.06 11.18 4.47
N ILE A 433 -8.05 10.31 4.27
CA ILE A 433 -8.06 9.35 3.15
C ILE A 433 -8.49 10.03 1.83
N GLU A 434 -9.22 11.15 1.90
CA GLU A 434 -9.69 11.85 0.70
C GLU A 434 -8.52 12.41 -0.14
N GLU A 435 -7.52 13.00 0.52
CA GLU A 435 -6.39 13.61 -0.17
C GLU A 435 -5.48 12.55 -0.80
N ASP A 436 -5.24 11.44 -0.12
CA ASP A 436 -4.50 10.31 -0.67
C ASP A 436 -5.23 9.67 -1.85
N TRP A 437 -6.55 9.47 -1.73
CA TRP A 437 -7.36 8.99 -2.86
C TRP A 437 -7.31 9.95 -4.05
N LYS A 438 -7.42 11.26 -3.83
CA LYS A 438 -7.31 12.26 -4.90
C LYS A 438 -5.94 12.22 -5.57
N LYS A 439 -4.88 12.09 -4.78
CA LYS A 439 -3.50 12.00 -5.26
C LYS A 439 -3.31 10.75 -6.11
N ASP A 440 -3.80 9.61 -5.64
CA ASP A 440 -3.78 8.32 -6.33
C ASP A 440 -4.49 8.38 -7.71
N VAL A 441 -5.74 8.89 -7.73
CA VAL A 441 -6.50 9.06 -8.98
C VAL A 441 -5.78 10.01 -9.95
N LYS A 442 -5.26 11.14 -9.46
CA LYS A 442 -4.49 12.09 -10.30
C LYS A 442 -3.21 11.44 -10.86
N ASN A 443 -2.53 10.62 -10.08
CA ASN A 443 -1.35 9.87 -10.50
C ASN A 443 -1.71 8.83 -11.57
N THR A 444 -2.83 8.12 -11.42
CA THR A 444 -3.37 7.24 -12.47
C THR A 444 -3.70 8.01 -13.75
N MET A 445 -4.30 9.21 -13.65
CA MET A 445 -4.57 10.05 -14.82
C MET A 445 -3.28 10.50 -15.53
N ARG A 446 -2.21 10.81 -14.79
CA ARG A 446 -0.89 11.10 -15.36
C ARG A 446 -0.31 9.88 -16.07
N ALA A 447 -0.45 8.69 -15.50
CA ALA A 447 -0.07 7.45 -16.15
C ALA A 447 -0.86 7.23 -17.46
N CYS A 448 -2.17 7.53 -17.50
CA CYS A 448 -2.97 7.46 -18.72
C CYS A 448 -2.45 8.41 -19.82
N ILE A 449 -2.00 9.60 -19.45
CA ILE A 449 -1.38 10.55 -20.40
C ILE A 449 -0.06 9.98 -20.93
N GLY A 450 0.78 9.43 -20.05
CA GLY A 450 2.03 8.76 -20.44
C GLY A 450 1.79 7.60 -21.42
N ALA A 451 0.79 6.75 -21.14
CA ALA A 451 0.41 5.64 -22.01
C ALA A 451 -0.11 6.13 -23.37
N SER A 452 -0.91 7.21 -23.39
CA SER A 452 -1.37 7.83 -24.64
C SER A 452 -0.19 8.29 -25.51
N ILE A 453 0.83 8.89 -24.90
CA ILE A 453 2.05 9.33 -25.60
C ILE A 453 2.83 8.11 -26.13
N ALA A 454 3.01 7.07 -25.30
CA ALA A 454 3.70 5.85 -25.71
C ALA A 454 3.01 5.17 -26.90
N ILE A 455 1.67 5.04 -26.86
CA ILE A 455 0.87 4.51 -27.97
C ILE A 455 1.06 5.32 -29.25
N GLU A 456 1.03 6.66 -29.17
CA GLU A 456 1.23 7.52 -30.33
C GLU A 456 2.66 7.42 -30.89
N THR A 457 3.67 7.23 -30.03
CA THR A 457 5.05 6.98 -30.47
C THR A 457 5.17 5.63 -31.21
N VAL A 458 4.57 4.57 -30.67
CA VAL A 458 4.51 3.25 -31.33
C VAL A 458 3.81 3.37 -32.68
N LYS A 459 2.65 4.04 -32.73
CA LYS A 459 1.90 4.30 -33.96
C LYS A 459 2.76 4.96 -35.04
N LYS A 460 3.50 6.01 -34.69
CA LYS A 460 4.39 6.71 -35.62
C LYS A 460 5.53 5.81 -36.10
N ALA A 461 6.10 5.01 -35.20
CA ALA A 461 7.17 4.08 -35.55
C ALA A 461 6.69 2.96 -36.49
N LEU A 462 5.48 2.43 -36.27
CA LEU A 462 4.85 1.45 -37.16
C LEU A 462 4.53 2.05 -38.54
N ALA A 463 4.02 3.28 -38.58
CA ALA A 463 3.75 3.98 -39.85
C ALA A 463 5.03 4.32 -40.63
N ALA A 464 6.15 4.55 -39.94
CA ALA A 464 7.46 4.83 -40.54
C ALA A 464 8.20 3.56 -41.01
N ARG A 465 7.64 2.37 -40.79
CA ARG A 465 8.26 1.09 -41.17
C ARG A 465 8.46 1.02 -42.67
N ARG A 466 9.72 0.90 -43.11
CA ARG A 466 10.04 0.59 -44.51
C ARG A 466 9.75 -0.88 -44.78
N ALA A 467 9.13 -1.20 -45.91
CA ALA A 467 8.73 -2.56 -46.29
C ALA A 467 9.88 -3.59 -46.34
N SER A 468 11.15 -3.16 -46.27
CA SER A 468 12.35 -4.00 -46.37
C SER A 468 12.94 -4.46 -45.03
N THR A 469 12.45 -3.98 -43.88
CA THR A 469 12.96 -4.39 -42.55
C THR A 469 11.81 -4.60 -41.56
N ASN A 470 11.71 -5.80 -40.98
CA ASN A 470 10.71 -6.13 -39.96
C ASN A 470 10.96 -5.46 -38.60
N ALA A 471 12.15 -4.88 -38.38
CA ALA A 471 12.51 -4.23 -37.13
C ALA A 471 11.92 -2.82 -37.01
N VAL A 472 11.27 -2.54 -35.88
CA VAL A 472 10.80 -1.20 -35.52
C VAL A 472 11.92 -0.50 -34.74
N ASN A 473 12.32 0.69 -35.16
CA ASN A 473 13.37 1.49 -34.49
C ASN A 473 12.83 2.14 -33.22
N LEU A 474 12.54 1.33 -32.20
CA LEU A 474 12.12 1.77 -30.87
C LEU A 474 13.14 1.35 -29.82
N GLN A 475 13.34 2.24 -28.86
CA GLN A 475 13.97 1.96 -27.58
C GLN A 475 12.89 2.02 -26.51
N VAL A 476 12.84 0.98 -25.67
CA VAL A 476 11.87 0.87 -24.57
C VAL A 476 12.61 0.78 -23.26
N SER A 477 12.19 1.59 -22.28
CA SER A 477 12.62 1.49 -20.89
C SER A 477 11.39 1.30 -20.00
N ILE A 478 11.45 0.32 -19.10
CA ILE A 478 10.38 0.07 -18.12
C ILE A 478 10.81 0.76 -16.81
N PRO A 479 10.07 1.77 -16.34
CA PRO A 479 10.48 2.52 -15.16
C PRO A 479 10.34 1.69 -13.88
N GLU A 480 11.40 1.68 -13.08
CA GLU A 480 11.43 1.00 -11.78
C GLU A 480 10.46 1.64 -10.77
N MET A 481 10.07 0.86 -9.77
CA MET A 481 9.28 1.35 -8.64
C MET A 481 9.99 2.48 -7.90
N GLY A 482 9.23 3.51 -7.50
CA GLY A 482 9.76 4.72 -6.86
C GLY A 482 10.52 5.67 -7.80
N SER A 483 10.74 5.32 -9.06
CA SER A 483 11.37 6.23 -10.03
C SER A 483 10.43 7.38 -10.40
N LYS A 484 10.99 8.58 -10.62
CA LYS A 484 10.21 9.76 -11.08
C LYS A 484 9.52 9.55 -12.44
N ALA A 485 9.98 8.56 -13.20
CA ALA A 485 9.42 8.16 -14.48
C ALA A 485 8.14 7.32 -14.34
N ARG A 486 7.89 6.74 -13.16
CA ARG A 486 6.70 5.95 -12.85
C ARG A 486 5.68 6.80 -12.10
N TRP A 487 4.60 7.14 -12.79
CA TRP A 487 3.57 8.03 -12.23
C TRP A 487 2.65 7.36 -11.21
N HIS A 488 2.53 6.04 -11.26
CA HIS A 488 1.65 5.26 -10.41
C HIS A 488 2.19 3.84 -10.21
N ASP A 489 1.96 3.27 -9.03
CA ASP A 489 2.54 2.00 -8.61
C ASP A 489 1.95 0.81 -9.36
N TRP A 490 0.63 0.80 -9.60
CA TRP A 490 -0.02 -0.28 -10.36
C TRP A 490 0.10 -0.19 -11.89
N TRP A 491 0.43 0.99 -12.43
CA TRP A 491 0.37 1.25 -13.87
C TRP A 491 1.77 1.47 -14.43
N VAL A 492 2.41 0.35 -14.76
CA VAL A 492 3.72 0.31 -15.44
C VAL A 492 3.55 0.82 -16.87
N VAL A 493 3.81 2.11 -17.08
CA VAL A 493 3.79 2.73 -18.41
C VAL A 493 5.21 2.70 -18.98
N PRO A 494 5.45 2.04 -20.12
CA PRO A 494 6.78 2.00 -20.72
C PRO A 494 7.16 3.37 -21.30
N GLN A 495 8.41 3.76 -21.14
CA GLN A 495 9.00 4.89 -21.84
C GLN A 495 9.43 4.42 -23.23
N VAL A 496 8.79 4.96 -24.27
CA VAL A 496 9.03 4.58 -25.66
C VAL A 496 9.61 5.77 -26.41
N SER A 497 10.78 5.59 -27.00
CA SER A 497 11.45 6.59 -27.84
C SER A 497 11.95 5.98 -29.16
N PRO A 498 12.11 6.77 -30.23
CA PRO A 498 12.77 6.29 -31.45
C PRO A 498 14.25 5.96 -31.17
N THR A 499 14.77 4.88 -31.73
CA THR A 499 16.20 4.57 -31.66
C THR A 499 16.99 5.68 -32.38
N PRO A 500 18.03 6.27 -31.76
CA PRO A 500 18.87 7.27 -32.43
C PRO A 500 19.53 6.67 -33.66
N SER A 501 19.52 7.41 -34.77
CA SER A 501 19.94 6.99 -36.11
C SER A 501 21.45 6.75 -36.30
N GLY A 502 22.17 6.30 -35.25
CA GLY A 502 23.62 6.11 -35.25
C GLY A 502 24.16 4.88 -34.52
N SER A 503 23.31 4.03 -33.94
CA SER A 503 23.74 2.80 -33.25
C SER A 503 23.39 1.56 -34.09
N GLN A 504 24.06 1.40 -35.23
CA GLN A 504 24.25 0.07 -35.83
C GLN A 504 25.69 -0.34 -35.52
N THR A 505 25.87 -1.27 -34.59
CA THR A 505 27.07 -2.07 -34.43
C THR A 505 26.68 -3.53 -34.53
#